data_AF-A0A252E834-F1
#
_entry.id   AF-A0A252E834-F1
#
_cell.length_a   1.000
_cell.length_b   1.000
_cell.length_c   1.000
_cell.angle_alpha   90.00
_cell.angle_beta   90.00
_cell.angle_gamma   90.00
#
_symmetry.space_group_name_H-M   'P 1'
#
loop_
_entity.id
_entity.type
_entity.pdbx_description
1 polymer ?
#
loop_
_entity_poly.entity_id
_entity_poly.type
_entity_poly.pdbx_seq_one_letter_code
_entity_poly.pdbx_strand_id
1 'polypeptide(L)'
;MLDACTLLLTTVENEHCGRAYLMHRMGCRILLDLHRLFQLPPADILEVDREQFEQSRVSLAQMGFVLEDAESAWLGFVEMHSAYSSLLNTLVQYFATTPPSWFHHAVPAPHPLVRRLDQKTVSRSPSSKISRSKSRRPFS
;
A
#
# COMPACT_ATOMS: atom_id res chain seq x y z
N MET A 1 4.52 5.70 -6.23
CA MET A 1 5.10 6.64 -7.23
C MET A 1 4.23 7.88 -7.43
N LEU A 2 2.90 7.74 -7.56
CA LEU A 2 1.99 8.90 -7.65
C LEU A 2 2.10 9.80 -6.42
N ASP A 3 2.01 9.25 -5.21
CA ASP A 3 2.08 10.05 -3.96
C ASP A 3 3.39 10.82 -3.82
N ALA A 4 4.51 10.23 -4.23
CA ALA A 4 5.80 10.92 -4.26
C ALA A 4 5.83 12.06 -5.29
N CYS A 5 5.19 11.89 -6.45
CA CYS A 5 5.07 12.96 -7.44
C CYS A 5 4.15 14.08 -6.93
N THR A 6 3.02 13.72 -6.34
CA THR A 6 2.08 14.65 -5.71
C THR A 6 2.77 15.46 -4.63
N LEU A 7 3.52 14.79 -3.73
CA LEU A 7 4.32 15.42 -2.70
C LEU A 7 5.28 16.44 -3.31
N LEU A 8 6.09 16.06 -4.30
CA LEU A 8 7.04 16.98 -4.94
C LEU A 8 6.35 18.18 -5.59
N LEU A 9 5.24 17.95 -6.29
CA LEU A 9 4.52 18.99 -7.02
C LEU A 9 3.83 20.02 -6.12
N THR A 10 3.47 19.62 -4.89
CA THR A 10 2.75 20.49 -3.96
C THR A 10 3.62 21.07 -2.85
N THR A 11 4.81 20.49 -2.61
CA THR A 11 5.69 20.91 -1.50
C THR A 11 6.94 21.66 -1.94
N VAL A 12 7.46 21.45 -3.15
CA VAL A 12 8.75 22.03 -3.58
C VAL A 12 8.51 23.29 -4.42
N GLU A 13 9.15 24.39 -4.04
CA GLU A 13 9.12 25.65 -4.80
C GLU A 13 9.80 25.47 -6.17
N ASN A 14 9.15 25.92 -7.24
CA ASN A 14 9.40 25.40 -8.59
C ASN A 14 10.51 26.09 -9.39
N GLU A 15 11.45 25.28 -9.89
CA GLU A 15 12.01 25.40 -11.25
C GLU A 15 12.18 24.02 -11.97
N HIS A 16 12.15 22.88 -11.26
CA HIS A 16 12.61 21.58 -11.80
C HIS A 16 11.64 20.37 -11.69
N CYS A 17 10.35 20.56 -11.42
CA CYS A 17 9.41 19.45 -11.18
C CYS A 17 8.81 18.79 -12.45
N GLY A 18 9.33 19.06 -13.65
CA GLY A 18 8.75 18.58 -14.91
C GLY A 18 8.60 17.05 -15.01
N ARG A 19 9.55 16.28 -14.46
CA ARG A 19 9.46 14.80 -14.43
C ARG A 19 8.35 14.30 -13.49
N ALA A 20 8.21 14.91 -12.32
CA ALA A 20 7.14 14.59 -11.38
C ALA A 20 5.77 14.90 -12.00
N TYR A 21 5.66 16.04 -12.69
CA TYR A 21 4.43 16.43 -13.40
C TYR A 21 4.03 15.41 -14.47
N LEU A 22 4.98 15.01 -15.33
CA LEU A 22 4.73 14.02 -16.40
C LEU A 22 4.33 12.66 -15.82
N MET A 23 5.07 12.18 -14.81
CA MET A 23 4.77 10.90 -14.16
C MET A 23 3.40 10.91 -13.48
N HIS A 24 3.05 12.01 -12.79
CA HIS A 24 1.75 12.19 -12.16
C HIS A 24 0.62 12.13 -13.20
N ARG A 25 0.72 12.94 -14.27
CA ARG A 25 -0.29 12.99 -15.36
C ARG A 25 -0.47 11.64 -16.04
N MET A 26 0.63 10.96 -16.35
CA MET A 26 0.60 9.63 -16.95
C MET A 26 -0.04 8.59 -16.02
N GLY A 27 0.36 8.57 -14.73
CA GLY A 27 -0.18 7.61 -13.77
C GLY A 27 -1.68 7.77 -13.57
N CYS A 28 -2.19 9.01 -13.43
CA CYS A 28 -3.62 9.26 -13.34
C CYS A 28 -4.38 8.77 -14.58
N ARG A 29 -3.83 8.97 -15.79
CA ARG A 29 -4.44 8.49 -17.04
C ARG A 29 -4.48 6.96 -17.10
N ILE A 30 -3.40 6.29 -16.70
CA ILE A 30 -3.34 4.82 -16.64
C ILE A 30 -4.40 4.27 -15.68
N LEU A 31 -4.56 4.87 -14.49
CA LEU A 31 -5.59 4.45 -13.54
C LEU A 31 -6.99 4.56 -14.15
N LEU A 32 -7.30 5.68 -14.82
CA LEU A 32 -8.57 5.87 -15.52
C LEU A 32 -8.79 4.86 -16.65
N ASP A 33 -7.73 4.50 -17.37
CA ASP A 33 -7.81 3.52 -18.45
C ASP A 33 -8.01 2.09 -17.90
N LEU A 34 -7.37 1.74 -16.78
CA LEU A 34 -7.60 0.46 -16.08
C LEU A 34 -9.03 0.34 -15.56
N HIS A 35 -9.58 1.41 -14.98
CA HIS A 35 -10.98 1.47 -14.56
C HIS A 35 -11.94 1.21 -15.72
N ARG A 36 -11.67 1.83 -16.89
CA ARG A 36 -12.48 1.61 -18.10
C ARG A 36 -12.31 0.19 -18.64
N LEU A 37 -11.10 -0.34 -18.66
CA LEU A 37 -10.80 -1.68 -19.17
C LEU A 37 -11.51 -2.77 -18.34
N PHE A 38 -11.44 -2.67 -17.01
CA PHE A 38 -12.01 -3.66 -16.09
C PHE A 38 -13.44 -3.32 -15.65
N GLN A 39 -14.02 -2.22 -16.15
CA GLN A 39 -15.37 -1.74 -15.82
C GLN A 39 -15.60 -1.62 -14.31
N LEU A 40 -14.65 -1.03 -13.60
CA LEU A 40 -14.68 -0.94 -12.14
C LEU A 40 -15.48 0.27 -11.67
N PRO A 41 -16.30 0.14 -10.60
CA PRO A 41 -16.95 1.27 -9.98
C PRO A 41 -15.95 2.08 -9.14
N PRO A 42 -16.17 3.38 -8.93
CA PRO A 42 -15.36 4.15 -7.98
C PRO A 42 -15.57 3.62 -6.55
N ALA A 43 -14.50 3.61 -5.77
CA ALA A 43 -14.48 3.31 -4.34
C ALA A 43 -14.25 4.58 -3.50
N ASP A 44 -14.30 4.44 -2.17
CA ASP A 44 -13.96 5.52 -1.25
C ASP A 44 -12.53 6.02 -1.44
N ILE A 45 -12.27 7.26 -1.03
CA ILE A 45 -10.94 7.87 -1.08
C ILE A 45 -10.07 7.20 -0.01
N LEU A 46 -8.86 6.75 -0.39
CA LEU A 46 -7.82 6.42 0.59
C LEU A 46 -7.43 7.66 1.36
N GLU A 47 -7.54 7.60 2.67
CA GLU A 47 -7.10 8.67 3.55
C GLU A 47 -5.56 8.75 3.57
N VAL A 48 -5.07 9.97 3.70
CA VAL A 48 -3.64 10.27 3.86
C VAL A 48 -3.40 10.78 5.26
N ASP A 49 -2.29 10.33 5.85
CA ASP A 49 -1.89 10.72 7.18
C ASP A 49 -1.07 12.02 7.15
N ARG A 50 -1.55 13.04 7.86
CA ARG A 50 -0.89 14.35 8.00
C ARG A 50 0.52 14.21 8.56
N GLU A 51 0.71 13.33 9.53
CA GLU A 51 2.01 13.15 10.20
C GLU A 51 3.04 12.61 9.21
N GLN A 52 2.66 11.62 8.41
CA GLN A 52 3.52 11.06 7.36
C GLN A 52 3.89 12.11 6.30
N PHE A 53 2.96 13.00 5.94
CA PHE A 53 3.27 14.10 5.03
C PHE A 53 4.32 15.04 5.62
N GLU A 54 4.19 15.41 6.90
CA GLU A 54 5.18 16.27 7.55
C GLU A 54 6.55 15.60 7.64
N GLN A 55 6.61 14.32 7.99
CA GLN A 55 7.86 13.55 8.00
C GLN A 55 8.54 13.56 6.60
N SER A 56 7.72 13.45 5.55
CA SER A 56 8.19 13.50 4.17
C SER A 56 8.71 14.88 3.78
N ARG A 57 8.00 15.95 4.16
CA ARG A 57 8.47 17.34 3.99
C ARG A 57 9.81 17.58 4.69
N VAL A 58 9.94 17.15 5.95
CA VAL A 58 11.19 17.27 6.70
C VAL A 58 12.34 16.58 5.97
N SER A 59 12.08 15.39 5.40
CA SER A 59 13.06 14.67 4.61
C SER A 59 13.47 15.43 3.34
N LEU A 60 12.53 16.07 2.64
CA LEU A 60 12.83 16.93 1.49
C LEU A 60 13.66 18.15 1.88
N ALA A 61 13.34 18.81 2.99
CA ALA A 61 14.13 19.94 3.51
C ALA A 61 15.58 19.51 3.84
N GLN A 62 15.75 18.33 4.44
CA GLN A 62 17.08 17.78 4.75
C GLN A 62 17.92 17.49 3.50
N MET A 63 17.27 17.20 2.37
CA MET A 63 17.92 17.03 1.06
C MET A 63 18.25 18.36 0.37
N GLY A 64 17.89 19.50 0.98
CA GLY A 64 18.19 20.83 0.47
C GLY A 64 17.15 21.39 -0.51
N PHE A 65 15.96 20.78 -0.58
CA PHE A 65 14.86 21.37 -1.36
C PHE A 65 14.30 22.61 -0.65
N VAL A 66 13.98 23.63 -1.44
CA VAL A 66 13.20 24.78 -0.97
C VAL A 66 11.74 24.39 -1.00
N LEU A 67 11.06 24.56 0.15
CA LEU A 67 9.71 24.09 0.33
C LEU A 67 8.73 25.26 0.47
N GLU A 68 7.56 25.08 -0.14
CA GLU A 68 6.38 25.93 0.04
C GLU A 68 5.94 25.99 1.51
N ASP A 69 5.01 26.87 1.87
CA ASP A 69 4.40 26.86 3.20
C ASP A 69 3.76 25.49 3.55
N ALA A 70 3.85 25.08 4.81
CA ALA A 70 3.46 23.73 5.24
C ALA A 70 1.96 23.47 5.08
N GLU A 71 1.12 24.45 5.43
CA GLU A 71 -0.33 24.29 5.35
C GLU A 71 -0.81 24.39 3.90
N SER A 72 -0.26 25.33 3.15
CA SER A 72 -0.54 25.48 1.72
C SER A 72 -0.17 24.21 0.94
N ALA A 73 1.00 23.63 1.21
CA ALA A 73 1.46 22.40 0.59
C ALA A 73 0.61 21.18 0.98
N TRP A 74 0.13 21.13 2.23
CA TRP A 74 -0.75 20.07 2.70
C TRP A 74 -2.10 20.10 2.00
N LEU A 75 -2.74 21.27 1.92
CA LEU A 75 -4.02 21.42 1.23
C LEU A 75 -3.89 21.04 -0.25
N GLY A 76 -2.83 21.52 -0.91
CA GLY A 76 -2.54 21.14 -2.30
C GLY A 76 -2.29 19.63 -2.47
N PHE A 77 -1.62 19.00 -1.50
CA PHE A 77 -1.39 17.56 -1.51
C PHE A 77 -2.70 16.77 -1.40
N VAL A 78 -3.55 17.09 -0.43
CA VAL A 78 -4.85 16.42 -0.23
C VAL A 78 -5.74 16.57 -1.46
N GLU A 79 -5.81 17.79 -2.01
CA GLU A 79 -6.58 18.07 -3.21
C GLU A 79 -6.08 17.22 -4.40
N MET A 80 -4.79 17.25 -4.68
CA MET A 80 -4.21 16.52 -5.80
C MET A 80 -4.26 15.00 -5.60
N HIS A 81 -4.09 14.51 -4.38
CA HIS A 81 -4.23 13.10 -4.01
C HIS A 81 -5.66 12.59 -4.23
N SER A 82 -6.67 13.40 -3.87
CA SER A 82 -8.08 13.03 -4.02
C SER A 82 -8.47 12.70 -5.47
N ALA A 83 -7.77 13.29 -6.45
CA ALA A 83 -8.05 13.11 -7.87
C ALA A 83 -7.81 11.68 -8.39
N TYR A 84 -6.95 10.90 -7.74
CA TYR A 84 -6.63 9.53 -8.15
C TYR A 84 -6.84 8.48 -7.04
N SER A 85 -7.05 8.92 -5.81
CA SER A 85 -7.11 8.04 -4.63
C SER A 85 -8.27 7.04 -4.69
N SER A 86 -9.47 7.46 -5.08
CA SER A 86 -10.62 6.55 -5.26
C SER A 86 -10.34 5.48 -6.31
N LEU A 87 -9.65 5.86 -7.39
CA LEU A 87 -9.29 4.94 -8.46
C LEU A 87 -8.27 3.91 -7.97
N LEU A 88 -7.27 4.34 -7.20
CA LEU A 88 -6.30 3.45 -6.56
C LEU A 88 -6.98 2.48 -5.59
N ASN A 89 -7.85 2.98 -4.70
CA ASN A 89 -8.55 2.14 -3.73
C ASN A 89 -9.32 1.00 -4.41
N THR A 90 -10.01 1.34 -5.50
CA THR A 90 -10.77 0.38 -6.28
C THR A 90 -9.87 -0.73 -6.82
N LEU A 91 -8.70 -0.39 -7.37
CA LEU A 91 -7.75 -1.39 -7.88
C LEU A 91 -7.16 -2.24 -6.76
N VAL A 92 -6.89 -1.64 -5.59
CA VAL A 92 -6.43 -2.35 -4.40
C VAL A 92 -7.44 -3.42 -3.97
N GLN A 93 -8.72 -3.04 -3.90
CA GLN A 93 -9.82 -3.95 -3.58
C GLN A 93 -9.97 -5.04 -4.66
N TYR A 94 -9.93 -4.65 -5.94
CA TYR A 94 -10.08 -5.58 -7.06
C TYR A 94 -8.98 -6.64 -7.11
N PHE A 95 -7.73 -6.24 -6.90
CA PHE A 95 -6.59 -7.16 -6.90
C PHE A 95 -6.37 -7.88 -5.56
N ALA A 96 -7.22 -7.63 -4.56
CA ALA A 96 -7.08 -8.14 -3.19
C ALA A 96 -5.68 -7.89 -2.61
N THR A 97 -5.11 -6.72 -2.91
CA THR A 97 -3.82 -6.27 -2.37
C THR A 97 -4.05 -5.39 -1.15
N THR A 98 -3.05 -5.25 -0.29
CA THR A 98 -3.06 -4.21 0.75
C THR A 98 -2.95 -2.84 0.07
N PRO A 99 -3.67 -1.79 0.53
CA PRO A 99 -3.41 -0.43 0.07
C PRO A 99 -1.92 -0.14 0.17
N PRO A 100 -1.29 0.36 -0.91
CA PRO A 100 0.13 0.67 -0.85
C PRO A 100 0.33 1.71 0.26
N SER A 101 1.06 1.35 1.32
CA SER A 101 1.61 2.37 2.19
C SER A 101 2.66 3.12 1.37
N TRP A 102 2.49 4.43 1.29
CA TRP A 102 3.35 5.30 0.49
C TRP A 102 4.72 5.55 1.14
N PHE A 103 4.95 5.04 2.37
CA PHE A 103 6.23 5.13 3.09
C PHE A 103 6.69 3.88 3.84
N HIS A 104 5.82 2.95 4.24
CA HIS A 104 6.32 1.72 4.86
C HIS A 104 6.92 0.78 3.81
N HIS A 105 8.15 0.34 4.07
CA HIS A 105 8.75 -0.84 3.45
C HIS A 105 7.75 -2.01 3.57
N ALA A 106 6.91 -2.21 2.56
CA ALA A 106 6.00 -3.33 2.55
C ALA A 106 6.87 -4.60 2.48
N VAL A 107 6.85 -5.38 3.55
CA VAL A 107 7.06 -6.83 3.41
C VAL A 107 6.13 -7.26 2.28
N PRO A 108 6.62 -7.92 1.21
CA PRO A 108 5.77 -8.28 0.09
C PRO A 108 4.55 -9.02 0.62
N ALA A 109 3.35 -8.56 0.24
CA ALA A 109 2.13 -9.31 0.56
C ALA A 109 2.35 -10.75 0.05
N PRO A 110 2.21 -11.78 0.91
CA PRO A 110 2.49 -13.15 0.51
C PRO A 110 1.61 -13.50 -0.69
N HIS A 111 2.24 -13.96 -1.76
CA HIS A 111 1.59 -14.27 -3.02
C HIS A 111 0.38 -15.21 -2.77
N PRO A 112 -0.80 -15.00 -3.39
CA PRO A 112 -2.03 -15.76 -3.10
C PRO A 112 -1.88 -17.29 -3.19
N LEU A 113 -0.91 -17.77 -3.98
CA LEU A 113 -0.60 -19.21 -4.10
C LEU A 113 0.22 -19.77 -2.93
N VAL A 114 0.99 -18.95 -2.22
CA VAL A 114 1.75 -19.39 -1.02
C VAL A 114 0.77 -19.80 0.08
N ARG A 115 -0.33 -19.04 0.24
CA ARG A 115 -1.41 -19.35 1.19
C ARG A 115 -2.11 -20.70 0.93
N ARG A 116 -2.12 -21.19 -0.32
CA ARG A 116 -2.72 -22.50 -0.67
C ARG A 116 -1.79 -23.68 -0.37
N LEU A 117 -0.47 -23.47 -0.33
CA LEU A 117 0.49 -24.53 -0.05
C LEU A 117 0.48 -24.89 1.45
N ASP A 118 0.36 -23.89 2.33
CA ASP A 118 0.26 -24.10 3.79
C ASP A 118 -1.02 -24.84 4.20
N GLN A 119 -2.13 -24.63 3.48
CA GLN A 119 -3.39 -25.34 3.75
C GLN A 119 -3.34 -26.82 3.34
N LYS A 120 -2.46 -27.17 2.39
CA LYS A 120 -2.31 -28.54 1.88
C LYS A 120 -1.40 -29.40 2.77
N THR A 121 -0.50 -28.80 3.54
CA THR A 121 0.34 -29.48 4.54
C THR A 121 -0.41 -29.77 5.84
N VAL A 122 -1.32 -28.90 6.28
CA VAL A 122 -2.13 -29.12 7.50
C VAL A 122 -3.18 -30.23 7.32
N SER A 123 -3.63 -30.49 6.10
CA SER A 123 -4.64 -31.52 5.80
C SER A 123 -4.09 -32.95 5.66
N ARG A 124 -2.78 -33.17 5.85
CA ARG A 124 -2.15 -34.51 5.86
C ARG A 124 -1.62 -34.89 7.24
N SER A 125 -2.47 -34.89 8.24
CA SER A 125 -2.23 -35.61 9.50
C SER A 125 -2.94 -36.97 9.43
N PRO A 126 -2.25 -38.11 9.37
CA PRO A 126 -2.90 -39.41 9.39
C PRO A 126 -3.41 -39.71 10.80
N SER A 127 -4.72 -39.89 10.88
CA SER A 127 -5.42 -40.45 12.04
C SER A 127 -5.18 -41.97 12.09
N SER A 128 -4.60 -42.50 13.18
CA SER A 128 -4.91 -43.87 13.62
C SER A 128 -4.51 -44.19 15.07
N LYS A 129 -5.54 -44.26 15.93
CA LYS A 129 -5.93 -45.38 16.83
C LYS A 129 -4.94 -45.91 17.91
N ILE A 130 -5.28 -45.54 19.15
CA ILE A 130 -5.42 -46.33 20.39
C ILE A 130 -5.10 -47.85 20.33
N SER A 131 -4.29 -48.35 21.28
CA SER A 131 -4.54 -49.62 21.99
C SER A 131 -4.01 -49.63 23.43
N ARG A 132 -4.86 -50.01 24.40
CA ARG A 132 -4.59 -50.26 25.82
C ARG A 132 -3.85 -51.60 26.03
N SER A 133 -2.99 -51.75 27.05
CA SER A 133 -3.25 -52.59 28.25
C SER A 133 -2.03 -52.84 29.20
N LYS A 134 -2.26 -52.57 30.50
CA LYS A 134 -1.93 -53.31 31.75
C LYS A 134 -0.50 -53.75 32.18
N SER A 135 -0.15 -53.26 33.39
CA SER A 135 0.49 -53.91 34.57
C SER A 135 1.99 -54.29 34.46
N ARG A 136 2.88 -54.16 35.47
CA ARG A 136 2.85 -54.41 36.94
C ARG A 136 3.98 -53.60 37.64
N ARG A 137 3.84 -53.34 38.95
CA ARG A 137 4.93 -52.88 39.86
C ARG A 137 6.00 -53.99 40.07
N PRO A 138 7.15 -53.70 40.71
CA PRO A 138 7.20 -53.89 42.17
C PRO A 138 8.04 -52.87 42.96
N PHE A 139 7.85 -52.93 44.28
CA PHE A 139 8.64 -52.35 45.36
C PHE A 139 10.05 -52.95 45.43
N SER A 140 11.01 -52.15 45.87
CA SER A 140 12.00 -52.48 46.93
C SER A 140 12.59 -51.18 47.46
#